data_AF-A0A7Y2GHH2-F1
#
_entry.id   AF-A0A7Y2GHH2-F1
#
_cell.length_a   1.000
_cell.length_b   1.000
_cell.length_c   1.000
_cell.angle_alpha   90.00
_cell.angle_beta   90.00
_cell.angle_gamma   90.00
#
_symmetry.space_group_name_H-M   'P 1'
#
loop_
_entity.id
_entity.type
_entity.pdbx_description
1 polymer ?
#
loop_
_entity_poly.entity_id
_entity_poly.type
_entity_poly.pdbx_seq_one_letter_code
_entity_poly.pdbx_strand_id
1 'polypeptide(L)'
;MNVYQKVLIRLYEETGGRDSKAVPLKDIVKELGFLPSYEEIFNRMSGDGWITETSHTDEVNITPWGVREARKVEKGGGDNTREVEKSSNKIKSEVKELLVMTEELAEKATDERLKAVEDKLKVVSNAVDGLKKLL
;
A
#
# COMPACT_ATOMS: atom_id res chain seq x y z
N MET A 1 4.00 -8.23 -5.96
CA MET A 1 3.62 -9.01 -4.77
C MET A 1 4.81 -9.13 -3.83
N ASN A 2 4.73 -8.51 -2.65
CA ASN A 2 5.81 -8.49 -1.64
C ASN A 2 5.78 -9.76 -0.75
N VAL A 3 6.76 -9.91 0.16
CA VAL A 3 6.88 -11.09 1.04
C VAL A 3 5.65 -11.26 1.92
N TYR A 4 5.16 -10.19 2.56
CA TYR A 4 4.01 -10.24 3.46
C TYR A 4 2.74 -10.68 2.72
N GLN A 5 2.54 -10.22 1.48
CA GLN A 5 1.43 -10.63 0.62
C GLN A 5 1.52 -12.09 0.19
N LYS A 6 2.72 -12.61 -0.09
CA LYS A 6 2.93 -14.04 -0.38
C LYS A 6 2.54 -14.90 0.83
N VAL A 7 2.99 -14.51 2.02
CA VAL A 7 2.66 -15.18 3.28
C VAL A 7 1.16 -15.10 3.55
N LEU A 8 0.55 -13.93 3.35
CA LEU A 8 -0.89 -13.72 3.54
C LEU A 8 -1.76 -14.56 2.59
N ILE A 9 -1.36 -14.71 1.32
CA ILE A 9 -2.06 -15.59 0.37
C ILE A 9 -1.95 -17.04 0.82
N ARG A 10 -0.75 -17.51 1.19
CA ARG A 10 -0.56 -18.89 1.66
C ARG A 10 -1.38 -19.17 2.93
N LEU A 11 -1.44 -18.20 3.84
CA LEU A 11 -2.29 -18.25 5.05
C LEU A 11 -3.78 -18.32 4.68
N TYR A 12 -4.22 -17.53 3.69
CA TYR A 12 -5.60 -17.55 3.20
C TYR A 12 -5.98 -18.88 2.55
N GLU A 13 -5.08 -19.48 1.75
CA GLU A 13 -5.24 -20.81 1.16
C GLU A 13 -5.36 -21.90 2.22
N GLU A 14 -4.46 -21.90 3.21
CA GLU A 14 -4.44 -22.83 4.34
C GLU A 14 -5.74 -22.73 5.18
N THR A 15 -6.19 -21.51 5.46
CA THR A 15 -7.38 -21.27 6.30
C THR A 15 -8.70 -21.42 5.53
N GLY A 16 -8.66 -21.30 4.20
CA GLY A 16 -9.84 -21.08 3.36
C GLY A 16 -10.55 -19.76 3.70
N GLY A 17 -9.83 -18.80 4.28
CA GLY A 17 -10.36 -17.53 4.78
C GLY A 17 -11.18 -17.62 6.07
N ARG A 18 -11.08 -18.73 6.82
CA ARG A 18 -11.72 -18.88 8.13
C ARG A 18 -10.83 -18.30 9.22
N ASP A 19 -11.31 -17.27 9.89
CA ASP A 19 -10.66 -16.61 11.04
C ASP A 19 -10.65 -17.46 12.32
N SER A 20 -11.45 -18.52 12.37
CA SER A 20 -11.47 -19.52 13.44
C SER A 20 -10.42 -20.62 13.30
N LYS A 21 -9.72 -20.70 12.17
CA LYS A 21 -8.70 -21.72 11.93
C LYS A 21 -7.30 -21.15 12.25
N ALA A 22 -6.75 -21.62 13.37
CA ALA A 22 -5.37 -21.36 13.74
C ALA A 22 -4.40 -22.13 12.84
N VAL A 23 -3.31 -21.47 12.46
CA VAL A 23 -2.28 -22.04 11.58
C VAL A 23 -0.88 -21.64 12.07
N PRO A 24 0.10 -22.56 12.00
CA PRO A 24 1.47 -22.29 12.39
C PRO A 24 2.14 -21.36 11.36
N LEU A 25 2.22 -20.06 11.66
CA LEU A 25 2.80 -19.07 10.74
C LEU A 25 4.25 -19.40 10.41
N LYS A 26 4.98 -19.93 11.37
CA LYS A 26 6.40 -20.27 11.24
C LYS A 26 6.65 -21.34 10.19
N ASP A 27 5.75 -22.32 10.09
CA ASP A 27 5.82 -23.38 9.08
C ASP A 27 5.54 -22.80 7.69
N ILE A 28 4.53 -21.94 7.56
CA ILE A 28 4.22 -21.22 6.31
C ILE A 28 5.43 -20.38 5.85
N VAL A 29 6.02 -19.59 6.75
CA VAL A 29 7.18 -18.75 6.45
C VAL A 29 8.39 -19.60 6.06
N LYS A 30 8.56 -20.77 6.68
CA LYS A 30 9.62 -21.73 6.36
C LYS A 30 9.42 -22.37 4.98
N GLU A 31 8.20 -22.82 4.65
CA GLU A 31 7.86 -23.37 3.33
C GLU A 31 8.15 -22.38 2.21
N LEU A 32 7.88 -21.09 2.46
CA LEU A 32 8.14 -20.02 1.51
C LEU A 32 9.60 -19.55 1.45
N GLY A 33 10.49 -20.12 2.27
CA GLY A 33 11.92 -19.81 2.28
C GLY A 33 12.29 -18.51 3.01
N PHE A 34 11.40 -17.98 3.85
CA PHE A 34 11.57 -16.69 4.56
C PHE A 34 11.81 -16.82 6.06
N LEU A 35 12.18 -18.01 6.55
CA LEU A 35 12.38 -18.27 7.98
C LEU A 35 13.31 -17.26 8.70
N PRO A 36 14.43 -16.78 8.11
CA PRO A 36 15.28 -15.77 8.74
C PRO A 36 14.56 -14.45 9.07
N SER A 37 13.46 -14.15 8.37
CA SER A 37 12.65 -12.92 8.53
C SER A 37 11.35 -13.16 9.31
N TYR A 38 11.21 -14.29 10.00
CA TYR A 38 9.97 -14.66 10.71
C TYR A 38 9.45 -13.56 11.64
N GLU A 39 10.30 -13.07 12.56
CA GLU A 39 9.94 -12.03 13.53
C GLU A 39 9.46 -10.75 12.84
N GLU A 40 10.14 -10.34 11.76
CA GLU A 40 9.76 -9.15 11.00
C GLU A 40 8.40 -9.33 10.32
N ILE A 41 8.19 -10.48 9.67
CA ILE A 41 6.94 -10.82 8.98
C ILE A 41 5.78 -10.88 9.97
N PHE A 42 5.98 -11.54 11.11
CA PHE A 42 4.99 -11.63 12.17
C PHE A 42 4.61 -10.26 12.70
N ASN A 43 5.59 -9.46 13.14
CA ASN A 43 5.34 -8.12 13.69
C ASN A 43 4.66 -7.21 12.67
N ARG A 44 5.08 -7.29 11.39
CA ARG A 44 4.48 -6.49 10.33
C ARG A 44 3.03 -6.89 10.07
N MET A 45 2.74 -8.17 9.88
CA MET A 45 1.40 -8.64 9.57
C MET A 45 0.43 -8.46 10.74
N SER A 46 0.91 -8.59 11.97
CA SER A 46 0.15 -8.27 13.19
C SER A 46 -0.11 -6.77 13.29
N GLY A 47 0.90 -5.92 13.02
CA GLY A 47 0.78 -4.46 13.03
C GLY A 47 -0.17 -3.91 11.96
N ASP A 48 -0.19 -4.53 10.78
CA ASP A 48 -1.12 -4.22 9.70
C ASP A 48 -2.53 -4.84 9.95
N GLY A 49 -2.71 -5.58 11.05
CA GLY A 49 -3.98 -6.17 11.48
C GLY A 49 -4.46 -7.34 10.63
N TRP A 50 -3.58 -7.95 9.83
CA TRP A 50 -3.92 -9.07 8.95
C TRP A 50 -4.00 -10.41 9.67
N ILE A 51 -3.27 -10.54 10.78
CA ILE A 51 -3.26 -11.72 11.64
C ILE A 51 -3.41 -11.33 13.11
N THR A 52 -3.82 -12.29 13.93
CA THR A 52 -3.84 -12.17 15.40
C THR A 52 -3.23 -13.41 16.04
N GLU A 53 -2.55 -13.21 17.15
CA GLU A 53 -2.06 -14.29 18.00
C GLU A 53 -3.21 -15.15 18.54
N THR A 54 -2.89 -16.41 18.80
CA THR A 54 -3.78 -17.34 19.50
C THR A 54 -3.21 -17.68 20.88
N SER A 55 -3.94 -18.50 21.65
CA SER A 55 -3.43 -19.04 22.92
C SER A 55 -2.29 -20.05 22.72
N HIS A 56 -2.04 -20.52 21.51
CA HIS A 56 -0.98 -21.46 21.18
C HIS A 56 0.24 -20.73 20.62
N THR A 57 1.42 -21.11 21.11
CA THR A 57 2.71 -20.53 20.68
C THR A 57 2.94 -20.82 19.19
N ASP A 58 3.40 -19.82 18.43
CA ASP A 58 3.67 -19.86 16.99
C ASP A 58 2.44 -20.03 16.06
N GLU A 59 1.21 -20.05 16.59
CA GLU A 59 -0.03 -20.14 15.82
C GLU A 59 -0.78 -18.80 15.74
N VAL A 60 -1.30 -18.49 14.54
CA VAL A 60 -2.03 -17.26 14.26
C VAL A 60 -3.36 -17.54 13.56
N ASN A 61 -4.33 -16.66 13.78
CA ASN A 61 -5.56 -16.60 13.01
C ASN A 61 -5.48 -15.50 11.96
N ILE A 62 -5.99 -15.76 10.75
CA ILE A 62 -6.22 -14.69 9.76
C ILE A 62 -7.40 -13.83 10.23
N THR A 63 -7.29 -12.51 10.14
CA THR A 63 -8.41 -11.62 10.51
C THR A 63 -9.35 -11.38 9.32
N PRO A 64 -10.56 -10.84 9.54
CA PRO A 64 -11.40 -10.35 8.44
C PRO A 64 -10.71 -9.30 7.54
N TRP A 65 -9.77 -8.52 8.08
CA TRP A 65 -8.96 -7.57 7.31
C TRP A 65 -7.91 -8.30 6.48
N GLY A 66 -7.22 -9.29 7.05
CA GLY A 66 -6.28 -10.14 6.32
C GLY A 66 -6.94 -10.91 5.18
N VAL A 67 -8.16 -11.43 5.38
CA VAL A 67 -8.96 -12.08 4.33
C VAL A 67 -9.29 -11.12 3.19
N ARG A 68 -9.68 -9.88 3.52
CA ARG A 68 -9.99 -8.86 2.53
C ARG A 68 -8.76 -8.50 1.70
N GLU A 69 -7.62 -8.33 2.35
CA GLU A 69 -6.36 -8.01 1.68
C GLU A 69 -5.85 -9.19 0.84
N ALA A 70 -5.92 -10.43 1.34
CA ALA A 70 -5.57 -11.63 0.55
C ALA A 70 -6.36 -11.69 -0.77
N ARG A 71 -7.68 -11.49 -0.71
CA ARG A 71 -8.56 -11.46 -1.90
C ARG A 71 -8.25 -10.29 -2.83
N LYS A 72 -7.80 -9.16 -2.29
CA LYS A 72 -7.38 -8.00 -3.08
C LYS A 72 -6.09 -8.30 -3.84
N VAL A 73 -5.12 -8.91 -3.18
CA VAL A 73 -3.84 -9.33 -3.79
C VAL A 73 -4.07 -10.41 -4.85
N GLU A 74 -4.92 -11.40 -4.60
CA GLU A 74 -5.32 -12.41 -5.61
C GLU A 74 -5.92 -11.78 -6.88
N LYS A 75 -6.65 -10.67 -6.72
CA LYS A 75 -7.21 -9.89 -7.84
C LYS A 75 -6.21 -8.92 -8.49
N GLY A 76 -4.93 -8.97 -8.09
CA GLY A 76 -3.86 -8.12 -8.61
C GLY A 76 -3.69 -6.77 -7.88
N GLY A 77 -4.49 -6.50 -6.86
CA GLY A 77 -4.36 -5.31 -6.02
C GLY A 77 -3.36 -5.54 -4.89
N GLY A 78 -2.10 -5.15 -5.11
CA GLY A 78 -1.12 -5.09 -4.02
C GLY A 78 -1.44 -3.98 -3.01
N ASP A 79 -0.86 -4.10 -1.82
CA ASP A 79 -0.69 -3.04 -0.83
C ASP A 79 0.19 -1.92 -1.39
N ASN A 80 -0.40 -1.10 -2.25
CA ASN A 80 0.16 0.15 -2.71
C ASN A 80 -0.16 1.27 -1.71
N THR A 81 -0.66 1.00 -0.49
CA THR A 81 -1.18 2.04 0.41
C THR A 81 -0.14 3.13 0.67
N ARG A 82 1.12 2.73 0.89
CA ARG A 82 2.23 3.66 1.08
C ARG A 82 2.62 4.41 -0.20
N GLU A 83 2.48 3.79 -1.36
CA GLU A 83 2.78 4.39 -2.66
C GLU A 83 1.66 5.36 -3.09
N VAL A 84 0.41 5.00 -2.82
CA VAL A 84 -0.79 5.83 -2.94
C VAL A 84 -0.68 7.02 -2.02
N GLU A 85 -0.29 6.84 -0.75
CA GLU A 85 -0.07 7.92 0.21
C GLU A 85 1.04 8.87 -0.27
N LYS A 86 2.20 8.32 -0.67
CA LYS A 86 3.31 9.11 -1.20
C LYS A 86 2.92 9.88 -2.47
N SER A 87 2.21 9.24 -3.39
CA SER A 87 1.74 9.86 -4.64
C SER A 87 0.70 10.94 -4.36
N SER A 88 -0.22 10.70 -3.41
CA SER A 88 -1.22 11.68 -2.97
C SER A 88 -0.57 12.90 -2.31
N ASN A 89 0.43 12.69 -1.46
CA ASN A 89 1.21 13.76 -0.84
C ASN A 89 2.00 14.57 -1.87
N LYS A 90 2.55 13.91 -2.90
CA LYS A 90 3.18 14.61 -4.02
C LYS A 90 2.19 15.50 -4.74
N ILE A 91 1.03 14.98 -5.17
CA ILE A 91 -0.02 15.78 -5.83
C ILE A 91 -0.39 17.00 -4.98
N LYS A 92 -0.59 16.82 -3.67
CA LYS A 92 -0.88 17.91 -2.74
C LYS A 92 0.19 19.00 -2.74
N SER A 93 1.48 18.62 -2.77
CA SER A 93 2.59 19.59 -2.84
C SER A 93 2.60 20.35 -4.16
N GLU A 94 2.48 19.63 -5.28
CA GLU A 94 2.50 20.22 -6.62
C GLU A 94 1.34 21.21 -6.84
N VAL A 95 0.16 20.89 -6.31
CA VAL A 95 -1.02 21.77 -6.36
C VAL A 95 -0.85 23.04 -5.52
N LYS A 96 -0.18 22.95 -4.37
CA LYS A 96 0.14 24.15 -3.56
C LYS A 96 1.10 25.08 -4.30
N GLU A 97 2.11 24.53 -4.96
CA GLU A 97 3.02 25.33 -5.78
C GLU A 97 2.31 25.93 -6.99
N LEU A 98 1.42 25.16 -7.65
CA LEU A 98 0.58 25.68 -8.73
C LEU A 98 -0.28 26.87 -8.27
N LEU A 99 -0.87 26.80 -7.08
CA LEU A 99 -1.64 27.90 -6.50
C LEU A 99 -0.80 29.18 -6.42
N VAL A 100 0.40 29.10 -5.84
CA VAL A 100 1.32 30.25 -5.75
C VAL A 100 1.65 30.81 -7.14
N MET A 101 1.96 29.94 -8.11
CA MET A 101 2.25 30.39 -9.48
C MET A 101 1.06 31.09 -10.14
N THR A 102 -0.17 30.65 -9.86
CA THR A 102 -1.38 31.31 -10.38
C THR A 102 -1.65 32.65 -9.71
N GLU A 103 -1.31 32.80 -8.43
CA GLU A 103 -1.37 34.08 -7.72
C GLU A 103 -0.36 35.08 -8.30
N GLU A 104 0.89 34.63 -8.54
CA GLU A 104 1.92 35.45 -9.19
C GLU A 104 1.50 35.85 -10.62
N LEU A 105 0.89 34.94 -11.38
CA LEU A 105 0.38 35.26 -12.70
C LEU A 105 -0.74 36.31 -12.64
N ALA A 106 -1.63 36.23 -11.65
CA ALA A 106 -2.69 37.20 -11.45
C ALA A 106 -2.15 38.59 -11.05
N GLU A 107 -1.07 38.63 -10.25
CA GLU A 107 -0.40 39.88 -9.88
C GLU A 107 0.30 40.55 -11.08
N LYS A 108 0.93 39.73 -11.95
CA LYS A 108 1.58 40.23 -13.17
C LYS A 108 1.48 39.22 -14.31
N ALA A 109 0.55 39.47 -15.22
CA ALA A 109 0.35 38.66 -16.40
C ALA A 109 1.51 38.82 -17.39
N THR A 110 2.31 37.76 -17.55
CA THR A 110 3.40 37.68 -18.53
C THR A 110 3.39 36.30 -19.18
N ASP A 111 3.87 36.22 -20.43
CA ASP A 111 3.94 34.95 -21.17
C ASP A 111 4.81 33.90 -20.45
N GLU A 112 5.89 34.34 -19.80
CA GLU A 112 6.78 33.47 -19.02
C GLU A 112 6.05 32.84 -17.83
N ARG A 113 5.26 33.63 -17.08
CA ARG A 113 4.47 33.12 -15.94
C ARG A 113 3.32 32.23 -16.40
N LEU A 114 2.67 32.56 -17.52
CA LEU A 114 1.63 31.72 -18.10
C LEU A 114 2.20 30.36 -18.50
N LYS A 115 3.35 30.35 -19.18
CA LYS A 115 4.05 29.11 -19.54
C LYS A 115 4.47 28.29 -18.33
N ALA A 116 4.96 28.93 -17.27
CA ALA A 116 5.30 28.24 -16.02
C ALA A 116 4.07 27.55 -15.39
N VAL A 117 2.91 28.20 -15.38
CA VAL A 117 1.64 27.62 -14.93
C VAL A 117 1.22 26.43 -15.81
N GLU A 118 1.32 26.55 -17.14
CA GLU A 118 1.01 25.45 -18.07
C GLU A 118 1.90 24.23 -17.85
N ASP A 119 3.21 24.43 -17.67
CA ASP A 119 4.14 23.34 -17.43
C ASP A 119 3.88 22.69 -16.06
N LYS A 120 3.52 23.48 -15.04
CA LYS A 120 3.14 22.95 -13.73
C LYS A 120 1.85 22.13 -13.77
N LEU A 121 0.85 22.57 -14.55
CA LEU A 121 -0.38 21.79 -14.78
C LEU A 121 -0.09 20.42 -15.39
N LYS A 122 0.86 20.32 -16.33
CA LYS A 122 1.29 19.02 -16.89
C LYS A 122 1.91 18.13 -15.82
N VAL A 123 2.72 18.70 -14.92
CA VAL A 123 3.32 17.94 -13.79
C VAL A 123 2.24 17.37 -12.88
N VAL A 124 1.25 18.19 -12.50
CA VAL A 124 0.10 17.74 -11.68
C VAL A 124 -0.69 16.64 -12.40
N SER A 125 -0.99 16.82 -13.69
CA SER A 125 -1.71 15.82 -14.50
C SER A 125 -0.96 14.49 -14.51
N ASN A 126 0.34 14.52 -14.77
CA ASN A 126 1.18 13.31 -14.78
C ASN A 126 1.22 12.61 -13.41
N ALA A 127 1.23 13.37 -12.32
CA ALA A 127 1.18 12.81 -10.98
C ALA A 127 -0.17 12.13 -10.68
N VAL A 128 -1.28 12.72 -11.13
CA VAL A 128 -2.63 12.11 -11.02
C VAL A 128 -2.72 10.83 -11.85
N ASP A 129 -2.20 10.82 -13.08
CA ASP A 129 -2.19 9.62 -13.91
C ASP A 129 -1.29 8.51 -13.35
N GLY A 130 -0.20 8.88 -12.68
CA GLY A 130 0.59 7.96 -11.87
C GLY A 130 -0.22 7.32 -10.76
N LEU A 131 -1.01 8.12 -10.01
CA LEU A 131 -1.85 7.60 -8.94
C LEU A 131 -2.97 6.69 -9.45
N LYS A 132 -3.60 7.01 -10.58
CA LYS A 132 -4.64 6.15 -11.21
C LYS A 132 -4.14 4.74 -11.50
N LYS A 133 -2.85 4.58 -11.79
CA LYS A 133 -2.24 3.25 -12.05
C LYS A 133 -2.00 2.44 -10.77
N LEU A 134 -2.07 3.09 -9.61
CA LEU A 134 -1.85 2.47 -8.30
C LEU A 134 -3.17 2.09 -7.60
N LEU A 135 -4.30 2.63 -8.07
CA LEU A 135 -5.66 2.34 -7.60
C LEU A 135 -6.30 1.23 -8.45
#